data_AF-A0A6I5N2T9-F1
#
_entry.id   AF-A0A6I5N2T9-F1
#
_cell.length_a   1.000
_cell.length_b   1.000
_cell.length_c   1.000
_cell.angle_alpha   90.00
_cell.angle_beta   90.00
_cell.angle_gamma   90.00
#
_symmetry.space_group_name_H-M   'P 1'
#
loop_
_entity.id
_entity.type
_entity.pdbx_description
1 polymer ?
#
loop_
_entity_poly.entity_id
_entity_poly.type
_entity_poly.pdbx_seq_one_letter_code
_entity_poly.pdbx_strand_id
1 'polypeptide(L)' 'MQIQPIRPTLLQVRMHALELATLVSAARWIIDGARGELPNRAIEQLRSVVADYDAQRQRSIS' A
#
# COMPACT_ATOMS: atom_id res chain seq x y z
N MET A 1 4.63 1.99 -6.98
CA MET A 1 4.83 3.09 -5.99
C MET A 1 6.24 3.75 -6.03
N GLN A 2 6.39 5.00 -5.56
CA GLN A 2 7.67 5.68 -5.24
C GLN A 2 7.61 6.35 -3.86
N ILE A 3 8.68 6.24 -3.06
CA ILE A 3 8.79 6.83 -1.71
C ILE A 3 10.06 7.67 -1.67
N GLN A 4 9.98 8.90 -1.17
CA GLN A 4 11.12 9.81 -1.06
C GLN A 4 11.16 10.44 0.33
N PRO A 5 12.29 10.36 1.06
CA PRO A 5 12.45 11.06 2.31
C PRO A 5 12.60 12.57 2.05
N ILE A 6 11.74 13.37 2.69
CA ILE A 6 11.85 14.84 2.66
C ILE A 6 12.65 15.33 3.89
N ARG A 7 12.44 14.69 5.05
CA ARG A 7 13.16 14.90 6.33
C ARG A 7 12.87 13.69 7.24
N PRO A 8 13.52 13.53 8.42
CA PRO A 8 13.49 12.28 9.20
C PRO A 8 12.10 11.72 9.55
N THR A 9 11.06 12.56 9.59
CA THR A 9 9.69 12.16 9.94
C THR A 9 8.68 12.46 8.82
N LEU A 10 9.13 12.88 7.64
CA LEU A 10 8.26 13.23 6.53
C LEU A 10 8.70 12.52 5.25
N LEU A 11 7.80 11.71 4.72
CA LEU A 11 7.95 11.02 3.45
C LEU A 11 6.98 11.61 2.43
N GLN A 12 7.45 11.80 1.20
CA GLN A 12 6.58 12.00 0.06
C GLN A 12 6.36 10.65 -0.62
N VAL A 13 5.09 10.28 -0.80
CA VAL A 13 4.71 9.05 -1.50
C VAL A 13 3.99 9.43 -2.79
N ARG A 14 4.47 8.89 -3.91
CA ARG A 14 3.79 8.96 -5.20
C ARG A 14 3.32 7.56 -5.57
N MET A 15 2.03 7.43 -5.85
CA MET A 15 1.41 6.15 -6.19
C MET A 15 0.34 6.36 -7.26
N HIS A 16 0.03 5.31 -8.01
CA HIS A 16 -1.09 5.29 -8.93
C HIS A 16 -2.41 5.32 -8.16
N ALA A 17 -3.45 5.91 -8.76
CA ALA A 17 -4.79 5.98 -8.16
C ALA A 17 -5.33 4.59 -7.77
N LEU A 18 -4.97 3.57 -8.54
CA LEU A 18 -5.36 2.19 -8.27
C LEU A 18 -4.69 1.63 -7.01
N GLU A 19 -3.40 1.91 -6.78
CA GLU A 19 -2.70 1.49 -5.55
C GLU A 19 -3.34 2.14 -4.32
N LEU A 20 -3.68 3.43 -4.40
CA LEU A 20 -4.38 4.14 -3.34
C LEU A 20 -5.77 3.53 -3.08
N ALA A 21 -6.54 3.26 -4.14
CA ALA A 21 -7.85 2.64 -4.02
C ALA A 21 -7.78 1.26 -3.35
N THR A 22 -6.75 0.46 -3.66
CA THR A 22 -6.49 -0.83 -3.02
C THR A 22 -6.23 -0.66 -1.53
N LEU A 23 -5.36 0.29 -1.13
CA LEU A 23 -5.06 0.55 0.28
C LEU A 23 -6.30 1.02 1.06
N VAL A 24 -7.07 1.95 0.51
CA VAL A 24 -8.32 2.44 1.13
C VAL A 24 -9.35 1.33 1.27
N SER A 25 -9.49 0.48 0.24
CA SER A 25 -10.41 -0.66 0.28
C SER A 25 -10.01 -1.67 1.35
N ALA A 26 -8.72 -1.98 1.48
CA ALA A 26 -8.22 -2.87 2.52
C ALA A 26 -8.43 -2.27 3.92
N ALA A 27 -8.15 -0.98 4.10
CA ALA A 27 -8.39 -0.28 5.37
C ALA A 27 -9.87 -0.31 5.77
N ARG A 28 -10.77 -0.05 4.82
CA ARG A 28 -12.21 -0.12 5.05
C ARG A 28 -12.65 -1.52 5.45
N TRP A 29 -12.17 -2.55 4.76
CA TRP A 29 -12.48 -3.94 5.11
C TRP A 29 -12.01 -4.31 6.53
N ILE A 30 -10.84 -3.83 6.95
CA ILE A 30 -10.35 -4.02 8.32
C ILE A 30 -11.24 -3.29 9.34
N ILE A 31 -11.60 -2.03 9.07
CA ILE A 31 -12.49 -1.22 9.92
C ILE A 31 -13.86 -1.87 10.07
N ASP A 32 -14.36 -2.50 9.01
CA ASP A 32 -15.62 -3.25 9.00
C ASP A 32 -15.52 -4.61 9.73
N GLY A 33 -14.39 -4.87 10.41
CA GLY A 33 -14.16 -6.05 11.25
C GLY A 33 -13.70 -7.27 10.46
N ALA A 34 -13.06 -7.07 9.31
CA ALA A 34 -12.60 -8.15 8.43
C ALA A 34 -13.73 -9.13 8.06
N ARG A 35 -14.96 -8.60 7.94
CA ARG A 35 -16.15 -9.42 7.68
C ARG A 35 -16.17 -9.91 6.24
N GLY A 36 -16.45 -11.20 6.08
CA GLY A 36 -16.48 -11.87 4.79
C GLY A 36 -15.10 -12.12 4.20
N GLU A 37 -15.06 -12.83 3.08
CA GLU A 37 -13.83 -13.13 2.37
C GLU A 37 -13.45 -11.97 1.43
N LEU A 38 -12.17 -11.62 1.41
CA LEU A 38 -11.64 -10.78 0.33
C LEU A 38 -11.57 -11.61 -0.96
N PRO A 39 -12.10 -11.11 -2.08
CA PRO A 39 -11.93 -11.77 -3.37
C PRO A 39 -10.44 -11.97 -3.69
N ASN A 40 -10.08 -13.13 -4.25
CA ASN A 40 -8.68 -13.47 -4.59
C ASN A 40 -7.98 -12.36 -5.39
N ARG A 41 -8.70 -11.74 -6.33
CA ARG A 41 -8.18 -10.63 -7.13
C ARG A 41 -7.78 -9.40 -6.29
N ALA A 42 -8.55 -9.10 -5.25
CA ALA A 42 -8.24 -8.01 -4.31
C ALA A 42 -7.03 -8.36 -3.44
N ILE A 43 -6.90 -9.64 -3.05
CA ILE A 43 -5.72 -10.14 -2.32
C ILE A 43 -4.46 -10.02 -3.17
N GLU A 44 -4.50 -10.45 -4.43
CA GLU A 44 -3.38 -10.34 -5.37
C GLU A 44 -2.96 -8.89 -5.57
N GLN A 45 -3.94 -8.01 -5.74
CA GLN A 45 -3.68 -6.59 -5.90
C GLN A 45 -3.05 -5.97 -4.65
N LEU A 46 -3.54 -6.33 -3.46
CA LEU A 46 -2.97 -5.88 -2.20
C LEU A 46 -1.53 -6.41 -2.01
N ARG A 47 -1.27 -7.68 -2.35
CA ARG A 47 0.08 -8.26 -2.32
C ARG A 47 1.04 -7.48 -3.23
N SER A 48 0.59 -7.11 -4.43
CA SER A 48 1.41 -6.30 -5.35
C SER A 48 1.75 -4.94 -4.74
N VAL A 49 0.79 -4.25 -4.13
CA VAL A 49 1.01 -2.93 -3.50
C VAL A 49 1.98 -3.03 -2.33
N VAL A 50 1.86 -4.07 -1.50
CA VAL A 50 2.78 -4.31 -0.36
C VAL A 50 4.19 -4.62 -0.83
N ALA A 51 4.34 -5.48 -1.85
CA ALA A 51 5.64 -5.79 -2.41
C ALA A 51 6.33 -4.56 -3.01
N ASP A 52 5.57 -3.69 -3.69
CA ASP A 52 6.06 -2.42 -4.22
C ASP A 52 6.53 -1.47 -3.11
N TYR A 53 5.77 -1.39 -2.01
CA TYR A 53 6.15 -0.61 -0.83
C TYR A 53 7.46 -1.12 -0.22
N ASP A 54 7.59 -2.43 0.01
CA ASP A 54 8.78 -3.03 0.61
C ASP A 54 10.02 -2.81 -0.26
N ALA A 55 9.89 -2.99 -1.57
CA ALA A 55 10.97 -2.74 -2.51
C ALA A 55 11.41 -1.27 -2.54
N GLN A 56 10.47 -0.32 -2.49
CA GLN A 56 10.80 1.11 -2.42
C GLN A 56 11.41 1.53 -1.09
N ARG A 57 10.89 0.99 0.01
CA ARG A 57 11.44 1.25 1.35
C ARG A 57 12.90 0.81 1.44
N GLN A 58 13.23 -0.38 0.91
CA GLN A 58 14.61 -0.86 0.88
C GLN A 58 15.54 0.05 0.05
N ARG A 59 15.05 0.57 -1.08
CA ARG A 59 15.79 1.52 -1.93
C ARG A 59 15.96 2.90 -1.30
N SER A 60 15.03 3.33 -0.45
CA SER A 60 15.04 4.67 0.14
C SER A 60 15.92 4.79 1.39
N ILE A 61 16.39 3.65 1.93
CA ILE A 61 17.26 3.57 3.12
C ILE A 61 18.72 3.26 2.71
N SER A 62 18.95 2.94 1.43
CA SER A 62 20.28 2.71 0.84
C SER A 62 20.86 3.99 0.22
#